data_AF-A0AAV2YKN8-F1
#
_entry.id   AF-A0AAV2YKN8-F1
#
_cell.length_a   1.000
_cell.length_b   1.000
_cell.length_c   1.000
_cell.angle_alpha   90.00
_cell.angle_beta   90.00
_cell.angle_gamma   90.00
#
_symmetry.space_group_name_H-M   'P 1'
#
loop_
_entity.id
_entity.type
_entity.pdbx_description
1 polymer ?
#
loop_
_entity_poly.entity_id
_entity_poly.type
_entity_poly.pdbx_seq_one_letter_code
_entity_poly.pdbx_strand_id
1 'polypeptide(L)'
;MHDHIDNYRYEIYGRLIAEFRDFDFVSELTRIDKMIESVHAEIQESQNQLNLINREFLPGDIESVYRERALTAMTDSTDRLDRLETLKSEVKRLQLL
;
A
#
# COMPACT_ATOMS: atom_id res chain seq x y z
N MET A 1 32.23 -0.54 30.62
CA MET A 1 31.92 -0.09 29.25
C MET A 1 30.75 -0.84 28.61
N HIS A 2 30.38 -2.05 29.07
CA HIS A 2 29.16 -2.74 28.62
C HIS A 2 27.89 -2.03 29.14
N ASP A 3 27.85 -1.67 30.43
CA ASP A 3 26.70 -1.01 31.08
C ASP A 3 26.24 0.29 30.41
N HIS A 4 27.14 1.07 29.80
CA HIS A 4 26.77 2.32 29.14
C HIS A 4 26.09 2.10 27.79
N ILE A 5 26.46 1.05 27.07
CA ILE A 5 25.84 0.70 25.78
C ILE A 5 24.44 0.15 26.02
N ASP A 6 24.27 -0.68 27.04
CA ASP A 6 22.96 -1.25 27.40
C ASP A 6 22.00 -0.16 27.89
N ASN A 7 22.48 0.79 28.69
CA ASN A 7 21.66 1.90 29.19
C ASN A 7 21.26 2.88 28.07
N TYR A 8 22.17 3.16 27.13
CA TYR A 8 21.87 4.00 25.96
C TYR A 8 20.83 3.36 25.03
N ARG A 9 20.92 2.04 24.81
CA ARG A 9 19.91 1.29 24.06
C ARG A 9 18.56 1.32 24.77
N TYR A 10 18.55 1.16 26.10
CA TYR A 10 17.32 1.21 26.90
C TYR A 10 16.63 2.58 26.85
N GLU A 11 17.40 3.68 26.90
CA GLU A 11 16.86 5.03 26.72
C GLU A 11 16.25 5.25 25.34
N ILE A 12 16.92 4.77 24.27
CA ILE A 12 16.41 4.90 22.90
C ILE A 12 15.13 4.08 22.72
N TYR A 13 15.12 2.82 23.15
CA TYR A 13 13.91 1.98 23.06
C TYR A 13 12.77 2.53 23.92
N GLY A 14 13.07 3.06 25.11
CA GLY A 14 12.08 3.71 25.96
C GLY A 14 11.47 4.97 25.32
N ARG A 15 12.28 5.78 24.63
CA ARG A 15 11.78 6.94 23.85
C ARG A 15 10.93 6.49 22.66
N LEU A 16 11.37 5.47 21.92
CA LEU A 16 10.62 4.93 20.79
C LEU A 16 9.26 4.40 21.22
N ILE A 17 9.21 3.59 22.29
CA ILE A 17 7.97 3.04 22.85
C ILE A 17 7.05 4.18 23.37
N ALA A 18 7.62 5.23 23.96
CA ALA A 18 6.85 6.38 24.40
C ALA A 18 6.21 7.16 23.24
N GLU A 19 6.88 7.27 22.09
CA GLU A 19 6.34 7.91 20.88
C GLU A 19 5.15 7.14 20.29
N PHE A 20 5.08 5.82 20.49
CA PHE A 20 3.98 4.97 20.01
C PHE A 20 2.92 4.64 21.07
N ARG A 21 3.04 5.18 22.29
CA ARG A 21 2.21 4.78 23.43
C ARG A 21 0.70 4.96 23.22
N ASP A 22 0.33 6.00 22.48
CA ASP A 22 -1.05 6.33 22.13
C ASP A 22 -1.37 6.06 20.65
N PHE A 23 -0.47 5.38 19.94
CA PHE A 23 -0.67 5.06 18.54
C PHE A 23 -1.68 3.91 18.39
N ASP A 24 -2.82 4.17 17.74
CA ASP A 24 -3.86 3.18 17.52
C ASP A 24 -3.52 2.29 16.31
N PHE A 25 -2.63 1.31 16.55
CA PHE A 25 -2.21 0.33 15.55
C PHE A 25 -3.39 -0.42 14.91
N VAL A 26 -4.44 -0.73 15.68
CA VAL A 26 -5.58 -1.51 15.18
C VAL A 26 -6.39 -0.69 14.17
N SER A 27 -6.68 0.57 14.50
CA SER A 27 -7.38 1.47 13.57
C SER A 27 -6.56 1.77 12.33
N GLU A 28 -5.25 1.96 12.46
CA GLU A 28 -4.36 2.22 11.33
C GLU A 28 -4.23 1.01 10.39
N LEU A 29 -4.09 -0.20 10.93
CA LEU A 29 -4.12 -1.42 10.12
C LEU A 29 -5.47 -1.59 9.41
N THR A 30 -6.58 -1.35 10.13
CA THR A 30 -7.92 -1.40 9.54
C THR A 30 -8.09 -0.38 8.41
N ARG A 31 -7.52 0.82 8.56
CA ARG A 31 -7.53 1.86 7.52
C ARG A 31 -6.74 1.42 6.29
N ILE A 32 -5.54 0.87 6.47
CA ILE A 32 -4.71 0.37 5.37
C ILE A 32 -5.40 -0.79 4.65
N ASP A 33 -6.02 -1.72 5.37
CA ASP A 33 -6.78 -2.83 4.77
C ASP A 33 -7.92 -2.32 3.88
N LYS A 34 -8.70 -1.33 4.34
CA LYS A 34 -9.75 -0.69 3.50
C LYS A 34 -9.18 -0.01 2.26
N MET A 35 -8.00 0.61 2.36
CA MET A 35 -7.34 1.22 1.21
C MET A 35 -6.88 0.16 0.21
N ILE A 36 -6.36 -0.97 0.68
CA ILE A 36 -5.97 -2.12 -0.15
C ILE A 36 -7.20 -2.68 -0.89
N GLU A 37 -8.32 -2.88 -0.18
CA GLU A 37 -9.59 -3.33 -0.78
C GLU A 37 -10.08 -2.36 -1.87
N SER A 38 -9.99 -1.05 -1.63
CA SER A 38 -10.34 -0.02 -2.61
C SER A 38 -9.43 -0.10 -3.86
N VAL A 39 -8.12 -0.28 -3.68
CA VAL A 39 -7.18 -0.41 -4.79
C VAL A 39 -7.46 -1.68 -5.61
N HIS A 40 -7.78 -2.79 -4.95
CA HIS A 40 -8.19 -4.01 -5.66
C HIS A 40 -9.43 -3.80 -6.53
N ALA A 41 -10.41 -3.03 -6.04
CA ALA A 41 -11.59 -2.68 -6.83
C ALA A 41 -11.23 -1.82 -8.05
N GLU A 42 -10.33 -0.83 -7.90
CA GLU A 42 -9.84 0.01 -9.01
C GLU A 42 -9.10 -0.81 -10.09
N ILE A 43 -8.26 -1.76 -9.66
CA ILE A 43 -7.57 -2.69 -10.57
C ILE A 43 -8.58 -3.54 -11.33
N GLN A 44 -9.57 -4.11 -10.63
CA GLN A 44 -10.60 -4.94 -11.25
C GLN A 44 -11.44 -4.14 -12.26
N GLU A 45 -11.79 -2.90 -11.93
CA GLU A 45 -12.51 -2.01 -12.85
C GLU A 45 -11.69 -1.74 -14.11
N SER A 46 -10.41 -1.41 -13.94
CA SER A 46 -9.52 -1.13 -15.08
C SER A 46 -9.32 -2.37 -15.96
N GLN A 47 -9.25 -3.57 -15.36
CA GLN A 47 -9.23 -4.84 -16.11
C GLN A 47 -10.53 -5.06 -16.89
N ASN A 48 -11.69 -4.77 -16.30
CA ASN A 48 -12.97 -4.87 -16.98
C ASN A 48 -13.04 -3.89 -18.17
N GLN A 49 -12.53 -2.66 -18.01
CA GLN A 49 -12.44 -1.67 -19.08
C GLN A 49 -11.53 -2.16 -20.21
N LEU A 50 -10.36 -2.71 -19.91
CA LEU A 50 -9.47 -3.28 -20.92
C LEU A 50 -10.13 -4.44 -21.69
N ASN A 51 -10.84 -5.33 -20.98
CA ASN A 51 -11.57 -6.43 -21.62
C ASN A 51 -12.67 -5.93 -22.54
N LEU A 52 -13.37 -4.85 -22.17
CA LEU A 52 -14.38 -4.21 -23.01
C LEU A 52 -13.74 -3.60 -24.25
N ILE A 53 -12.65 -2.84 -24.10
CA ILE A 53 -11.91 -2.21 -25.20
C ILE A 53 -11.44 -3.27 -26.19
N ASN A 54 -10.79 -4.34 -25.71
CA ASN A 54 -10.30 -5.43 -26.55
C ASN A 54 -11.43 -6.20 -27.29
N ARG A 55 -12.68 -6.11 -26.80
CA ARG A 55 -13.83 -6.78 -27.41
C ARG A 55 -14.54 -5.89 -28.43
N GLU A 56 -14.64 -4.59 -28.17
CA GLU A 56 -15.47 -3.67 -28.94
C GLU A 56 -14.72 -2.94 -30.06
N PHE A 57 -13.39 -2.91 -30.01
CA PHE A 57 -12.56 -2.20 -31.00
C PHE A 57 -11.70 -3.16 -31.82
N LEU A 58 -11.46 -2.80 -33.08
CA LEU A 58 -10.53 -3.52 -33.95
C LEU A 58 -9.11 -2.93 -33.80
N PRO A 59 -8.06 -3.76 -33.87
CA PRO A 59 -6.69 -3.29 -33.78
C PRO A 59 -6.40 -2.18 -34.80
N GLY A 60 -6.14 -0.96 -34.33
CA GLY A 60 -5.80 0.20 -35.16
C GLY A 60 -6.76 1.39 -35.04
N ASP A 61 -7.90 1.23 -34.36
CA ASP A 61 -8.78 2.35 -34.02
C ASP A 61 -8.22 3.21 -32.86
N ILE A 62 -8.93 4.29 -32.50
CA ILE A 62 -8.66 5.19 -31.34
C ILE A 62 -8.49 4.40 -30.01
N GLU A 63 -8.84 3.10 -30.01
CA GLU A 63 -8.48 2.04 -29.08
C GLU A 63 -7.11 2.23 -28.40
N SER A 64 -6.07 2.59 -29.16
CA SER A 64 -4.71 2.73 -28.64
C SER A 64 -4.64 3.67 -27.43
N VAL A 65 -5.32 4.82 -27.48
CA VAL A 65 -5.28 5.83 -26.40
C VAL A 65 -6.09 5.39 -25.18
N TYR A 66 -7.25 4.76 -25.37
CA TYR A 66 -8.09 4.29 -24.26
C TYR A 66 -7.46 3.08 -23.57
N ARG A 67 -6.87 2.18 -24.35
CA ARG A 67 -6.14 1.01 -23.85
C ARG A 67 -4.90 1.43 -23.07
N GLU A 68 -4.12 2.37 -23.62
CA GLU A 68 -2.94 2.91 -22.93
C GLU A 68 -3.32 3.58 -21.61
N ARG A 69 -4.38 4.40 -21.58
CA ARG A 69 -4.88 5.00 -20.33
C ARG A 69 -5.28 3.97 -19.28
N ALA A 70 -6.02 2.92 -19.69
CA ALA A 70 -6.44 1.88 -18.76
C ALA A 70 -5.25 1.04 -18.25
N LEU A 71 -4.23 0.79 -19.08
CA LEU A 71 -2.98 0.13 -18.66
C LEU A 71 -2.17 0.99 -17.69
N THR A 72 -2.08 2.30 -17.93
CA THR A 72 -1.41 3.24 -17.02
C THR A 72 -2.13 3.27 -15.67
N ALA A 73 -3.47 3.40 -15.67
CA ALA A 73 -4.26 3.38 -14.43
C ALA A 73 -4.09 2.07 -13.65
N MET A 74 -4.00 0.92 -14.34
CA MET A 74 -3.69 -0.36 -13.70
C MET A 74 -2.29 -0.39 -13.09
N THR A 75 -1.30 0.14 -13.80
CA THR A 75 0.10 0.18 -13.33
C THR A 75 0.20 1.04 -12.08
N ASP A 76 -0.37 2.25 -12.11
CA ASP A 76 -0.40 3.17 -10.98
C ASP A 76 -1.12 2.56 -9.76
N SER A 77 -2.21 1.84 -9.99
CA SER A 77 -2.95 1.15 -8.93
C SER A 77 -2.15 -0.01 -8.34
N THR A 78 -1.42 -0.75 -9.16
CA THR A 78 -0.55 -1.85 -8.72
C THR A 78 0.61 -1.33 -7.88
N ASP A 79 1.26 -0.24 -8.31
CA ASP A 79 2.31 0.43 -7.52
C ASP A 79 1.77 0.93 -6.17
N ARG A 80 0.53 1.44 -6.15
CA ARG A 80 -0.13 1.89 -4.91
C ARG A 80 -0.42 0.72 -3.98
N LEU A 81 -0.82 -0.44 -4.52
CA LEU A 81 -1.04 -1.66 -3.76
C LEU A 81 0.24 -2.12 -3.05
N ASP A 82 1.36 -2.19 -3.79
CA ASP A 82 2.65 -2.63 -3.24
C ASP A 82 3.14 -1.74 -2.10
N ARG A 83 2.93 -0.41 -2.23
CA ARG A 83 3.26 0.55 -1.17
C ARG A 83 2.38 0.36 0.06
N LEU A 84 1.08 0.08 -0.10
CA LEU A 84 0.18 -0.17 1.01
C LEU A 84 0.50 -1.49 1.74
N GLU A 85 0.87 -2.54 1.01
CA GLU A 85 1.31 -3.81 1.61
C GLU A 85 2.63 -3.66 2.38
N THR A 86 3.55 -2.83 1.87
CA THR A 86 4.77 -2.47 2.58
C THR A 86 4.45 -1.71 3.87
N LEU A 87 3.60 -0.67 3.80
CA LEU A 87 3.18 0.11 4.95
C LEU A 87 2.46 -0.76 5.99
N LYS A 88 1.56 -1.65 5.57
CA LYS A 88 0.88 -2.62 6.44
C LYS A 88 1.87 -3.50 7.19
N SER A 89 2.91 -3.97 6.50
CA SER A 89 3.97 -4.79 7.08
C SER A 89 4.79 -4.01 8.11
N GLU A 90 5.11 -2.75 7.83
CA GLU A 90 5.81 -1.86 8.77
C GLU A 90 4.98 -1.55 10.01
N VAL A 91 3.69 -1.23 9.86
CA VAL A 91 2.79 -0.98 10.99
C VAL A 91 2.64 -2.23 11.87
N LYS A 92 2.52 -3.42 11.27
CA LYS A 92 2.54 -4.69 12.02
C LYS A 92 3.85 -4.90 12.76
N ARG A 93 4.99 -4.58 12.15
CA ARG A 93 6.29 -4.68 12.80
C ARG A 93 6.39 -3.75 14.01
N LEU A 94 5.90 -2.51 13.87
CA LEU A 94 5.88 -1.54 14.97
C LEU A 94 4.94 -1.96 16.10
N GLN A 95 3.82 -2.61 15.79
CA GLN A 95 2.90 -3.16 16.81
C GLN A 95 3.55 -4.26 17.68
N LEU A 96 4.56 -4.95 17.15
CA LEU A 96 5.26 -6.04 17.84
C LEU A 96 6.47 -5.58 18.67
N LEU A 97 6.83 -4.29 18.61
CA LEU A 97 7.94 -3.68 19.35
C LEU A 97 7.46 -3.08 20.67
#